data_AF-A0A7R6V1P3-F1
#
_entry.id   AF-A0A7R6V1P3-F1
#
_cell.length_a   1.000
_cell.length_b   1.000
_cell.length_c   1.000
_cell.angle_alpha   90.00
_cell.angle_beta   90.00
_cell.angle_gamma   90.00
#
_symmetry.space_group_name_H-M   'P 1'
#
loop_
_entity.id
_entity.type
_entity.pdbx_description
1 polymer ?
#
loop_
_entity_poly.entity_id
_entity_poly.type
_entity_poly.pdbx_seq_one_letter_code
_entity_poly.pdbx_strand_id
1 'polypeptide(L)'
;LHLSGYDVSLEDLKHFRQLHSKTPGHPEITTPGVEIATGPLGQGVANAVGFAMAAKKAQNLLGKDLINHQIYCLCGDGDLQEGISYEACSLAGLHKLDNLILIYDSNEISIEGDVKIAFNEDIMKRFEAQGFEVEQINGHDFEEIDAAFCRAK
;
A
#
# COMPACT_ATOMS: atom_id res chain seq x y z
N LEU A 1 14.33 4.49 0.33
CA LEU A 1 15.35 3.85 -0.54
C LEU A 1 16.75 4.41 -0.29
N HIS A 2 17.07 5.64 -0.73
CA HIS A 2 18.40 6.25 -0.54
C HIS A 2 18.89 6.21 0.92
N LEU A 3 18.10 6.76 1.85
CA LEU A 3 18.43 6.80 3.28
C LEU A 3 18.54 5.40 3.93
N SER A 4 17.91 4.40 3.33
CA SER A 4 17.89 3.01 3.82
C SER A 4 19.03 2.17 3.24
N GLY A 5 19.91 2.75 2.42
CA GLY A 5 21.10 2.08 1.88
C GLY A 5 20.88 1.26 0.58
N TYR A 6 19.75 1.42 -0.10
CA TYR A 6 19.58 0.84 -1.45
C TYR A 6 20.52 1.51 -2.47
N ASP A 7 20.72 0.87 -3.63
CA ASP A 7 21.47 1.42 -4.77
C ASP A 7 20.69 2.55 -5.49
N VAL A 8 20.42 3.61 -4.72
CA VAL A 8 19.83 4.88 -5.13
C VAL A 8 20.64 5.98 -4.46
N SER A 9 21.50 6.64 -5.22
CA SER A 9 22.41 7.68 -4.71
C SER A 9 21.73 9.04 -4.56
N LEU A 10 22.39 9.97 -3.86
CA LEU A 10 21.93 11.36 -3.81
C LEU A 10 21.90 12.00 -5.21
N GLU A 11 22.78 11.58 -6.11
CA GLU A 11 22.81 12.10 -7.48
C GLU A 11 21.64 11.57 -8.30
N ASP A 12 21.22 10.32 -8.10
CA ASP A 12 20.00 9.80 -8.71
C ASP A 12 18.77 10.61 -8.27
N LEU A 13 18.69 11.02 -6.99
CA LEU A 13 17.58 11.85 -6.50
C LEU A 13 17.53 13.22 -7.21
N LYS A 14 18.69 13.84 -7.48
CA LYS A 14 18.76 15.12 -8.21
C LYS A 14 18.35 14.98 -9.68
N HIS A 15 18.45 13.77 -10.24
CA HIS A 15 18.04 13.46 -11.61
C HIS A 15 16.60 12.96 -11.71
N PHE A 16 15.75 13.23 -10.70
CA PHE A 16 14.34 12.86 -10.74
C PHE A 16 13.65 13.35 -12.01
N ARG A 17 12.90 12.44 -12.66
CA ARG A 17 12.17 12.65 -13.92
C ARG A 17 13.04 13.06 -15.12
N GLN A 18 14.35 12.92 -15.03
CA GLN A 18 15.24 13.13 -16.17
C GLN A 18 15.30 11.88 -17.03
N LEU A 19 15.50 12.07 -18.33
CA LEU A 19 15.61 10.99 -19.30
C LEU A 19 16.68 9.97 -18.88
N HIS A 20 16.34 8.69 -18.86
CA HIS A 20 17.21 7.56 -18.46
C HIS A 20 17.69 7.56 -17.00
N SER A 21 17.12 8.40 -16.13
CA SER A 21 17.42 8.35 -14.68
C SER A 21 16.90 7.08 -14.01
N LYS A 22 17.53 6.70 -12.88
CA LYS A 22 17.03 5.64 -11.97
C LYS A 22 15.82 6.10 -11.12
N THR A 23 15.39 7.35 -11.26
CA THR A 23 14.33 7.99 -10.47
C THR A 23 13.24 8.55 -11.40
N PRO A 24 12.51 7.66 -12.11
CA PRO A 24 11.41 8.05 -12.99
C PRO A 24 10.26 8.71 -12.22
N GLY A 25 9.32 9.30 -12.96
CA GLY A 25 8.21 10.06 -12.36
C GLY A 25 7.22 9.24 -11.55
N HIS A 26 7.10 7.95 -11.85
CA HIS A 26 6.41 6.95 -11.06
C HIS A 26 7.33 5.75 -10.87
N PRO A 27 7.15 4.95 -9.80
CA PRO A 27 8.05 3.83 -9.51
C PRO A 27 8.08 2.80 -10.65
N GLU A 28 9.28 2.36 -11.01
CA GLU A 28 9.52 1.28 -11.96
C GLU A 28 10.44 0.23 -11.31
N ILE A 29 10.24 -1.06 -11.62
CA ILE A 29 11.02 -2.18 -11.04
C ILE A 29 12.52 -2.14 -11.39
N THR A 30 12.91 -1.29 -12.34
CA THR A 30 14.32 -1.05 -12.71
C THR A 30 15.08 -0.33 -11.60
N THR A 31 14.39 0.37 -10.69
CA THR A 31 14.98 1.00 -9.51
C THR A 31 15.07 -0.01 -8.36
N PRO A 32 16.27 -0.32 -7.83
CA PRO A 32 16.42 -1.26 -6.72
C PRO A 32 15.59 -0.90 -5.49
N GLY A 33 14.81 -1.85 -5.00
CA GLY A 33 13.89 -1.68 -3.87
C GLY A 33 12.47 -1.23 -4.25
N VAL A 34 12.19 -1.01 -5.54
CA VAL A 34 10.81 -0.91 -6.03
C VAL A 34 10.28 -2.32 -6.30
N GLU A 35 9.35 -2.78 -5.48
CA GLU A 35 8.78 -4.14 -5.56
C GLU A 35 7.94 -4.37 -6.82
N ILE A 36 7.20 -3.35 -7.24
CA ILE A 36 6.35 -3.38 -8.43
C ILE A 36 6.16 -1.98 -8.98
N ALA A 37 5.96 -1.88 -10.31
CA ALA A 37 5.63 -0.60 -10.92
C ALA A 37 4.21 -0.17 -10.53
N THR A 38 4.06 1.09 -10.17
CA THR A 38 2.77 1.73 -9.84
C THR A 38 2.66 3.08 -10.55
N GLY A 39 1.50 3.73 -10.48
CA GLY A 39 1.23 4.98 -11.19
C GLY A 39 -0.25 5.06 -11.58
N PRO A 40 -0.78 4.08 -12.33
CA PRO A 40 -2.22 3.89 -12.44
C PRO A 40 -2.80 3.55 -11.07
N LEU A 41 -3.72 4.39 -10.59
CA LEU A 41 -4.33 4.28 -9.27
C LEU A 41 -5.06 2.93 -9.09
N GLY A 42 -5.14 2.47 -7.84
CA GLY A 42 -5.81 1.23 -7.44
C GLY A 42 -5.00 -0.05 -7.71
N GLN A 43 -4.14 -0.06 -8.73
CA GLN A 43 -3.30 -1.23 -9.06
C GLN A 43 -2.35 -1.59 -7.92
N GLY A 44 -1.79 -0.62 -7.21
CA GLY A 44 -0.90 -0.86 -6.07
C GLY A 44 -1.56 -1.68 -4.95
N VAL A 45 -2.82 -1.37 -4.65
CA VAL A 45 -3.63 -2.12 -3.67
C VAL A 45 -3.87 -3.55 -4.16
N ALA A 46 -4.28 -3.72 -5.41
CA ALA A 46 -4.52 -5.04 -5.99
C ALA A 46 -3.25 -5.91 -6.04
N ASN A 47 -2.12 -5.30 -6.37
CA ASN A 47 -0.81 -5.95 -6.34
C ASN A 47 -0.44 -6.42 -4.93
N ALA A 48 -0.66 -5.59 -3.91
CA ALA A 48 -0.39 -5.94 -2.51
C ALA A 48 -1.23 -7.14 -2.05
N VAL A 49 -2.51 -7.20 -2.44
CA VAL A 49 -3.36 -8.39 -2.22
C VAL A 49 -2.76 -9.61 -2.89
N GLY A 50 -2.32 -9.49 -4.15
CA GLY A 50 -1.63 -10.56 -4.87
C GLY A 50 -0.36 -11.06 -4.17
N PHE A 51 0.49 -10.14 -3.67
CA PHE A 51 1.68 -10.50 -2.90
C PHE A 51 1.33 -11.20 -1.59
N ALA A 52 0.29 -10.74 -0.88
CA ALA A 52 -0.15 -11.37 0.36
C ALA A 52 -0.69 -12.79 0.12
N MET A 53 -1.47 -13.00 -0.95
CA MET A 53 -1.92 -14.33 -1.39
C MET A 53 -0.73 -15.23 -1.79
N ALA A 54 0.24 -14.69 -2.52
CA ALA A 54 1.44 -15.42 -2.90
C ALA A 54 2.26 -15.86 -1.68
N ALA A 55 2.42 -14.98 -0.69
CA ALA A 55 3.06 -15.29 0.58
C ALA A 55 2.31 -16.39 1.35
N LYS A 56 0.97 -16.33 1.42
CA LYS A 56 0.17 -17.41 2.03
C LYS A 56 0.33 -18.73 1.30
N LYS A 57 0.37 -18.72 -0.03
CA LYS A 57 0.63 -19.93 -0.81
C LYS A 57 2.04 -20.48 -0.57
N ALA A 58 3.05 -19.61 -0.55
CA ALA A 58 4.43 -19.98 -0.26
C ALA A 58 4.57 -20.55 1.15
N GLN A 59 3.94 -19.93 2.15
CA GLN A 59 3.85 -20.42 3.52
C GLN A 59 3.22 -21.81 3.60
N ASN A 60 2.15 -22.07 2.85
CA ASN A 60 1.55 -23.40 2.78
C ASN A 60 2.46 -24.46 2.16
N LEU A 61 3.34 -24.09 1.21
CA LEU A 61 4.23 -25.02 0.51
C LEU A 61 5.56 -25.24 1.25
N LEU A 62 6.10 -24.20 1.87
CA LEU A 62 7.45 -24.17 2.43
C LEU A 62 7.45 -24.16 3.96
N GLY A 63 6.31 -23.86 4.59
CA GLY A 63 6.17 -23.76 6.04
C GLY A 63 6.31 -22.33 6.57
N LYS A 64 5.69 -22.09 7.74
CA LYS A 64 5.68 -20.79 8.43
C LYS A 64 7.06 -20.38 8.95
N ASP A 65 7.93 -21.33 9.23
CA ASP A 65 9.29 -21.05 9.69
C ASP A 65 10.14 -20.35 8.61
N LEU A 66 9.81 -20.57 7.33
CA LEU A 66 10.50 -19.94 6.20
C LEU A 66 9.77 -18.71 5.66
N ILE A 67 8.43 -18.69 5.70
CA ILE A 67 7.62 -17.60 5.14
C ILE A 67 6.71 -17.04 6.23
N ASN A 68 7.05 -15.86 6.73
CA ASN A 68 6.34 -15.16 7.81
C ASN A 68 6.36 -13.63 7.68
N HIS A 69 6.69 -13.11 6.49
CA HIS A 69 6.78 -11.67 6.26
C HIS A 69 5.41 -11.01 6.05
N GLN A 70 5.34 -9.71 6.33
CA GLN A 70 4.17 -8.87 6.06
C GLN A 70 4.27 -8.20 4.68
N ILE A 71 3.13 -7.77 4.17
CA ILE A 71 2.98 -6.96 2.96
C ILE A 71 2.37 -5.63 3.39
N TYR A 72 3.09 -4.53 3.12
CA TYR A 72 2.61 -3.17 3.39
C TYR A 72 2.28 -2.48 2.07
N CYS A 73 1.15 -1.78 2.02
CA CYS A 73 0.82 -0.91 0.91
C CYS A 73 0.28 0.42 1.41
N LEU A 74 0.90 1.50 0.93
CA LEU A 74 0.45 2.86 1.13
C LEU A 74 -0.46 3.23 -0.04
N CYS A 75 -1.64 3.79 0.24
CA CYS A 75 -2.61 4.22 -0.76
C CYS A 75 -3.28 5.53 -0.35
N GLY A 76 -3.94 6.21 -1.30
CA GLY A 76 -4.73 7.42 -1.05
C GLY A 76 -6.16 7.30 -1.55
N ASP A 77 -6.92 8.40 -1.48
CA ASP A 77 -8.31 8.48 -1.93
C ASP A 77 -8.51 7.98 -3.37
N GLY A 78 -7.60 8.38 -4.28
CA GLY A 78 -7.65 7.99 -5.69
C GLY A 78 -7.55 6.48 -5.90
N ASP A 79 -6.77 5.77 -5.08
CA ASP A 79 -6.69 4.31 -5.14
C ASP A 79 -7.99 3.66 -4.66
N LEU A 80 -8.59 4.22 -3.61
CA LEU A 80 -9.79 3.65 -2.99
C LEU A 80 -11.06 3.95 -3.78
N GLN A 81 -11.07 4.99 -4.63
CA GLN A 81 -12.16 5.24 -5.58
C GLN A 81 -12.14 4.28 -6.76
N GLU A 82 -10.97 3.76 -7.16
CA GLU A 82 -10.86 2.84 -8.29
C GLU A 82 -11.48 1.48 -7.96
N GLY A 83 -12.36 0.99 -8.85
CA GLY A 83 -13.14 -0.24 -8.66
C GLY A 83 -12.28 -1.48 -8.38
N ILE A 84 -11.07 -1.53 -8.96
CA ILE A 84 -10.13 -2.64 -8.76
C ILE A 84 -9.69 -2.78 -7.29
N SER A 85 -9.67 -1.69 -6.52
CA SER A 85 -9.36 -1.75 -5.09
C SER A 85 -10.48 -2.44 -4.31
N TYR A 86 -11.75 -2.22 -4.67
CA TYR A 86 -12.89 -2.90 -4.07
C TYR A 86 -12.83 -4.41 -4.35
N GLU A 87 -12.57 -4.79 -5.60
CA GLU A 87 -12.46 -6.20 -6.01
C GLU A 87 -11.35 -6.91 -5.23
N ALA A 88 -10.16 -6.30 -5.18
CA ALA A 88 -9.00 -6.86 -4.50
C ALA A 88 -9.21 -6.97 -2.99
N CYS A 89 -9.72 -5.92 -2.33
CA CYS A 89 -9.98 -5.95 -0.89
C CYS A 89 -11.10 -6.94 -0.53
N SER A 90 -12.13 -7.10 -1.38
CA SER A 90 -13.13 -8.14 -1.18
C SER A 90 -12.52 -9.55 -1.16
N LEU A 91 -11.54 -9.82 -2.03
CA LEU A 91 -10.80 -11.09 -2.04
C LEU A 91 -9.86 -11.22 -0.83
N ALA A 92 -9.19 -10.14 -0.44
CA ALA A 92 -8.28 -10.14 0.70
C ALA A 92 -8.99 -10.56 1.99
N GLY A 93 -10.18 -9.99 2.24
CA GLY A 93 -10.99 -10.37 3.39
C GLY A 93 -11.55 -11.79 3.31
N LEU A 94 -12.03 -12.21 2.13
CA LEU A 94 -12.48 -13.60 1.90
C LEU A 94 -11.38 -14.62 2.27
N HIS A 95 -10.13 -14.33 1.88
CA HIS A 95 -8.98 -15.19 2.14
C HIS A 95 -8.32 -14.95 3.51
N LYS A 96 -8.83 -14.02 4.33
CA LYS A 96 -8.30 -13.67 5.65
C LYS A 96 -6.80 -13.42 5.59
N LEU A 97 -6.38 -12.52 4.71
CA LEU A 97 -4.97 -12.17 4.53
C LEU A 97 -4.43 -11.35 5.72
N ASP A 98 -4.21 -12.01 6.85
CA ASP A 98 -3.66 -11.44 8.10
C ASP A 98 -2.19 -10.97 7.99
N ASN A 99 -1.57 -11.14 6.81
CA ASN A 99 -0.24 -10.67 6.49
C ASN A 99 -0.23 -9.41 5.60
N LEU A 100 -1.40 -8.83 5.31
CA LEU A 100 -1.55 -7.59 4.54
C LEU A 100 -1.93 -6.43 5.46
N ILE A 101 -1.17 -5.34 5.39
CA ILE A 101 -1.44 -4.09 6.10
C ILE A 101 -1.56 -2.98 5.05
N LEU A 102 -2.77 -2.42 4.92
CA LEU A 102 -3.04 -1.25 4.08
C LEU A 102 -2.99 0.00 4.94
N ILE A 103 -2.21 0.99 4.50
CA ILE A 103 -2.06 2.29 5.16
C ILE A 103 -2.67 3.32 4.22
N TYR A 104 -3.80 3.88 4.61
CA TYR A 104 -4.54 4.85 3.83
C TYR A 104 -4.19 6.28 4.29
N ASP A 105 -3.56 7.05 3.41
CA ASP A 105 -3.37 8.50 3.59
C ASP A 105 -4.69 9.24 3.32
N SER A 106 -5.49 9.41 4.38
CA SER A 106 -6.76 10.11 4.33
C SER A 106 -6.55 11.60 4.62
N ASN A 107 -6.30 12.38 3.57
CA ASN A 107 -5.94 13.81 3.68
C ASN A 107 -7.04 14.77 3.20
N GLU A 108 -8.21 14.24 2.80
CA GLU A 108 -9.38 14.98 2.28
C GLU A 108 -9.15 15.73 0.95
N ILE A 109 -8.07 15.47 0.21
CA ILE A 109 -7.74 16.17 -1.04
C ILE A 109 -7.52 15.21 -2.23
N SER A 110 -8.09 15.58 -3.37
CA SER A 110 -7.85 15.00 -4.70
C SER A 110 -7.35 16.07 -5.68
N ILE A 111 -7.12 15.70 -6.95
CA ILE A 111 -6.66 16.66 -7.98
C ILE A 111 -7.65 17.83 -8.16
N GLU A 112 -8.96 17.56 -8.11
CA GLU A 112 -9.99 18.59 -8.30
C GLU A 112 -10.35 19.37 -7.02
N GLY A 113 -9.67 19.09 -5.89
CA GLY A 113 -9.88 19.76 -4.61
C GLY A 113 -10.40 18.82 -3.53
N ASP A 114 -11.32 19.32 -2.70
CA ASP A 114 -11.91 18.56 -1.59
C ASP A 114 -12.54 17.25 -2.09
N VAL A 115 -12.13 16.13 -1.49
CA VAL A 115 -12.61 14.78 -1.84
C VAL A 115 -14.12 14.67 -1.72
N LYS A 116 -14.77 15.41 -0.81
CA LYS A 116 -16.22 15.35 -0.55
C LYS A 116 -17.08 15.77 -1.74
N ILE A 117 -16.51 16.41 -2.77
CA ILE A 117 -17.25 16.73 -4.01
C ILE A 117 -17.57 15.48 -4.84
N ALA A 118 -16.80 14.40 -4.67
CA ALA A 118 -16.91 13.18 -5.48
C ALA A 118 -16.90 11.88 -4.65
N PHE A 119 -16.48 11.93 -3.39
CA PHE A 119 -16.29 10.75 -2.56
C PHE A 119 -16.60 11.05 -1.09
N ASN A 120 -17.61 10.38 -0.54
CA ASN A 120 -18.11 10.57 0.82
C ASN A 120 -18.54 9.25 1.47
N GLU A 121 -17.99 8.13 0.99
CA GLU A 121 -18.25 6.82 1.55
C GLU A 121 -17.70 6.72 2.98
N ASP A 122 -18.35 5.90 3.80
CA ASP A 122 -17.80 5.48 5.09
C ASP A 122 -16.75 4.39 4.84
N ILE A 123 -15.49 4.80 4.71
CA ILE A 123 -14.37 3.91 4.37
C ILE A 123 -14.17 2.82 5.42
N MET A 124 -14.33 3.16 6.70
CA MET A 124 -14.22 2.18 7.77
C MET A 124 -15.27 1.08 7.60
N LYS A 125 -16.55 1.46 7.43
CA LYS A 125 -17.62 0.48 7.21
C LYS A 125 -17.43 -0.33 5.94
N ARG A 126 -16.93 0.27 4.86
CA ARG A 126 -16.63 -0.46 3.62
C ARG A 126 -15.61 -1.57 3.88
N PHE A 127 -14.49 -1.25 4.53
CA PHE A 127 -13.43 -2.22 4.79
C PHE A 127 -13.84 -3.27 5.84
N GLU A 128 -14.57 -2.87 6.89
CA GLU A 128 -15.19 -3.79 7.86
C GLU A 128 -16.15 -4.77 7.17
N ALA A 129 -17.00 -4.29 6.24
CA ALA A 129 -17.90 -5.14 5.48
C ALA A 129 -17.16 -6.12 4.56
N GLN A 130 -15.94 -5.77 4.15
CA GLN A 130 -15.04 -6.66 3.43
C GLN A 130 -14.23 -7.57 4.36
N GLY A 131 -14.35 -7.47 5.68
CA GLY A 131 -13.70 -8.34 6.65
C GLY A 131 -12.30 -7.89 7.09
N PHE A 132 -11.96 -6.61 6.91
CA PHE A 132 -10.76 -6.02 7.48
C PHE A 132 -10.99 -5.58 8.93
N GLU A 133 -9.92 -5.63 9.72
CA GLU A 133 -9.79 -4.79 10.91
C GLU A 133 -9.42 -3.37 10.48
N VAL A 134 -10.06 -2.37 11.05
CA VAL A 134 -9.85 -0.97 10.68
C VAL A 134 -9.57 -0.14 11.92
N GLU A 135 -8.53 0.68 11.83
CA GLU A 135 -8.14 1.62 12.87
C GLU A 135 -7.96 3.02 12.27
N GLN A 136 -8.37 4.05 13.02
CA GLN A 136 -8.15 5.45 12.67
C GLN A 136 -7.19 6.07 13.67
N ILE A 137 -6.18 6.79 13.18
CA ILE A 137 -5.12 7.42 13.98
C ILE A 137 -4.88 8.86 13.53
N ASN A 138 -4.17 9.63 14.34
CA ASN A 138 -3.50 10.84 13.91
C ASN A 138 -2.21 10.50 13.14
N GLY A 139 -2.22 10.68 11.82
CA GLY A 139 -1.06 10.43 10.93
C GLY A 139 0.16 11.33 11.17
N HIS A 140 0.12 12.22 12.17
CA HIS A 140 1.24 13.05 12.61
C HIS A 140 1.70 12.78 14.05
N ASP A 141 1.06 11.82 14.73
CA ASP A 141 1.49 11.35 16.04
C ASP A 141 2.31 10.06 15.90
N PHE A 142 3.60 10.16 16.19
CA PHE A 142 4.52 9.02 16.04
C PHE A 142 4.20 7.86 17.00
N GLU A 143 3.67 8.14 18.19
CA GLU A 143 3.31 7.09 19.16
C GLU A 143 2.03 6.37 18.72
N GLU A 144 1.04 7.09 18.19
CA GLU A 144 -0.17 6.46 17.63
C GLU A 144 0.14 5.59 16.42
N ILE A 145 0.99 6.07 15.50
CA ILE A 145 1.41 5.31 14.32
C ILE A 145 2.12 4.01 14.72
N ASP A 146 3.09 4.08 15.64
CA ASP A 146 3.81 2.88 16.11
C ASP A 146 2.87 1.89 16.80
N ALA A 147 1.97 2.39 17.65
CA ALA A 147 0.99 1.57 18.35
C ALA A 147 0.03 0.86 17.38
N ALA A 148 -0.41 1.54 16.31
CA ALA A 148 -1.24 0.93 15.26
C ALA A 148 -0.49 -0.18 14.51
N PHE A 149 0.78 0.04 14.14
CA PHE A 149 1.59 -1.01 13.52
C PHE A 149 1.85 -2.21 14.44
N CYS A 150 1.88 -2.01 15.76
CA CYS A 150 1.96 -3.11 16.72
C CYS A 150 0.66 -3.91 16.82
N ARG A 151 -0.51 -3.26 16.68
CA ARG A 151 -1.82 -3.94 16.67
C ARG A 151 -2.11 -4.66 15.37
N ALA A 152 -1.68 -4.11 14.24
CA ALA A 152 -1.94 -4.65 12.91
C ALA A 152 -1.10 -5.89 12.52
N LYS A 153 -0.13 -6.31 13.35
CA LYS A 153 0.76 -7.47 13.11
C LYS A 153 0.31 -8.69 13.91
#